data_AF-A0ABD5T3E2-F1
#
_entry.id   AF-A0ABD5T3E2-F1
#
_cell.length_a   1.000
_cell.length_b   1.000
_cell.length_c   1.000
_cell.angle_alpha   90.00
_cell.angle_beta   90.00
_cell.angle_gamma   90.00
#
_symmetry.space_group_name_H-M   'P 1'
#
loop_
_entity.id
_entity.type
_entity.pdbx_description
1 polymer ?
#
loop_
_entity_poly.entity_id
_entity_poly.type
_entity_poly.pdbx_seq_one_letter_code
_entity_poly.pdbx_strand_id
1 'polypeptide(L)'
;MLDGYRALLDHADELERTDPVSKDAFFYTSHEAARRPEVHRHHDRLARLAVPDRLLLTESNAPSTHDYDAVWRVKPPFGPFPRALSETYPLTAETPDRLDDAAQVAAAEGVAALADANPETAITLGHDGWCAEALRSVPDDVDTENLRTLGR
;
A
#
# COMPACT_ATOMS: atom_id res chain seq x y z
N MET A 1 6.72 -3.07 -28.11
CA MET A 1 7.61 -3.10 -26.95
C MET A 1 6.84 -2.97 -25.65
N LEU A 2 6.04 -1.91 -25.46
CA LEU A 2 5.24 -1.73 -24.23
C LEU A 2 4.27 -2.88 -23.96
N ASP A 3 3.56 -3.39 -24.97
CA ASP A 3 2.64 -4.53 -24.78
C ASP A 3 3.35 -5.78 -24.28
N GLY A 4 4.58 -6.03 -24.74
CA GLY A 4 5.40 -7.13 -24.25
C GLY A 4 5.83 -6.94 -22.80
N TYR A 5 6.11 -5.71 -22.38
CA TYR A 5 6.39 -5.40 -20.97
C TYR A 5 5.15 -5.61 -20.09
N ARG A 6 3.98 -5.17 -20.55
CA ARG A 6 2.71 -5.40 -19.84
C ARG A 6 2.39 -6.88 -19.70
N ALA A 7 2.55 -7.65 -20.79
CA ALA A 7 2.38 -9.10 -20.77
C ALA A 7 3.38 -9.78 -19.82
N LEU A 8 4.63 -9.29 -19.74
CA LEU A 8 5.61 -9.79 -18.78
C LEU A 8 5.15 -9.60 -17.33
N LEU A 9 4.52 -8.47 -17.01
CA LEU A 9 3.99 -8.17 -15.67
C LEU A 9 2.73 -8.97 -15.32
N ASP A 10 2.04 -9.57 -16.30
CA ASP A 10 0.96 -10.53 -16.04
C ASP A 10 1.48 -11.83 -15.39
N HIS A 11 2.79 -12.07 -15.46
CA HIS A 11 3.52 -13.20 -14.89
C HIS A 11 4.40 -12.79 -13.70
N ALA A 12 3.89 -11.86 -12.87
CA ALA A 12 4.63 -11.32 -11.72
C ALA A 12 5.05 -12.42 -10.72
N ASP A 13 4.23 -13.47 -10.55
CA ASP A 13 4.54 -14.61 -9.68
C ASP A 13 5.78 -15.39 -10.17
N GLU A 14 5.93 -15.60 -11.48
CA GLU A 14 7.13 -16.23 -12.02
C GLU A 14 8.36 -15.35 -11.89
N LEU A 15 8.20 -14.03 -12.07
CA LEU A 15 9.28 -13.07 -11.86
C LEU A 15 9.74 -13.06 -10.40
N GLU A 16 8.80 -13.05 -9.45
CA GLU A 16 9.03 -13.01 -8.00
C GLU A 16 10.02 -14.08 -7.55
N ARG A 17 9.86 -15.32 -8.04
CA ARG A 17 10.69 -16.48 -7.65
C ARG A 17 12.18 -16.31 -7.90
N THR A 18 12.55 -15.44 -8.83
CA THR A 18 13.94 -15.18 -9.22
C THR A 18 14.41 -13.77 -8.87
N ASP A 19 13.50 -12.96 -8.34
CA ASP A 19 13.71 -11.56 -8.09
C ASP A 19 14.42 -11.35 -6.73
N PRO A 20 15.57 -10.66 -6.68
CA PRO A 20 16.30 -10.43 -5.44
C PRO A 20 15.46 -9.74 -4.36
N VAL A 21 15.58 -10.21 -3.11
CA VAL A 21 14.83 -9.67 -1.95
C VAL A 21 15.15 -8.20 -1.69
N SER A 22 16.37 -7.77 -1.96
CA SER A 22 16.82 -6.39 -1.82
C SER A 22 17.61 -5.96 -3.04
N LYS A 23 17.45 -4.69 -3.44
CA LYS A 23 18.12 -4.06 -4.58
C LYS A 23 18.42 -2.60 -4.24
N ASP A 24 18.97 -1.88 -5.21
CA ASP A 24 18.99 -0.42 -5.21
C ASP A 24 17.55 0.16 -5.19
N ALA A 25 17.45 1.48 -5.06
CA ALA A 25 16.17 2.18 -4.91
C ALA A 25 15.13 1.78 -5.98
N PHE A 26 13.91 1.53 -5.51
CA PHE A 26 12.74 1.36 -6.38
C PHE A 26 12.30 2.74 -6.87
N PHE A 27 12.09 2.89 -8.18
CA PHE A 27 11.58 4.13 -8.77
C PHE A 27 10.20 3.89 -9.38
N TYR A 28 9.21 4.67 -8.95
CA TYR A 28 7.88 4.68 -9.54
C TYR A 28 7.85 5.63 -10.74
N THR A 29 8.19 5.14 -11.92
CA THR A 29 8.29 5.95 -13.16
C THR A 29 7.14 5.77 -14.13
N SER A 30 6.21 4.85 -13.86
CA SER A 30 5.04 4.55 -14.70
C SER A 30 3.97 3.77 -13.92
N HIS A 31 2.74 3.78 -14.42
CA HIS A 31 1.62 2.97 -13.95
C HIS A 31 2.01 1.49 -13.80
N GLU A 32 2.75 0.95 -14.78
CA GLU A 32 3.24 -0.43 -14.79
C GLU A 32 4.13 -0.77 -13.59
N ALA A 33 4.77 0.22 -12.94
CA ALA A 33 5.57 -0.02 -11.74
C ALA A 33 4.73 -0.54 -10.56
N ALA A 34 3.43 -0.25 -10.51
CA ALA A 34 2.53 -0.77 -9.49
C ALA A 34 2.36 -2.30 -9.56
N ARG A 35 2.60 -2.89 -10.72
CA ARG A 35 2.47 -4.34 -10.98
C ARG A 35 3.77 -5.11 -10.85
N ARG A 36 4.81 -4.47 -10.28
CA ARG A 36 6.12 -5.11 -10.14
C ARG A 36 6.12 -6.12 -8.99
N PRO A 37 6.97 -7.17 -9.06
CA PRO A 37 7.03 -8.22 -8.04
C PRO A 37 7.25 -7.71 -6.61
N GLU A 38 7.96 -6.59 -6.45
CA GLU A 38 8.20 -6.01 -5.13
C GLU A 38 6.92 -5.54 -4.42
N VAL A 39 5.93 -5.09 -5.17
CA VAL A 39 4.63 -4.65 -4.65
C VAL A 39 3.84 -5.88 -4.18
N HIS A 40 3.68 -6.87 -5.06
CA HIS A 40 3.01 -8.14 -4.74
C HIS A 40 3.64 -8.83 -3.53
N ARG A 41 4.97 -8.95 -3.52
CA ARG A 41 5.71 -9.53 -2.39
C ARG A 41 5.48 -8.78 -1.08
N HIS A 42 5.35 -7.45 -1.12
CA HIS A 42 5.04 -6.69 0.09
C HIS A 42 3.63 -7.01 0.58
N HIS A 43 2.64 -7.06 -0.32
CA HIS A 43 1.27 -7.45 0.03
C HIS A 43 1.21 -8.85 0.66
N ASP A 44 1.89 -9.84 0.08
CA ASP A 44 1.97 -11.19 0.65
C ASP A 44 2.59 -11.24 2.06
N ARG A 45 3.47 -10.29 2.37
CA ARG A 45 4.12 -10.19 3.68
C ARG A 45 3.25 -9.50 4.72
N LEU A 46 2.24 -8.73 4.31
CA LEU A 46 1.30 -8.07 5.23
C LEU A 46 0.56 -9.08 6.10
N ALA A 47 0.19 -10.22 5.53
CA ALA A 47 -0.46 -11.32 6.25
C ALA A 47 0.39 -11.92 7.39
N ARG A 48 1.68 -11.57 7.48
CA ARG A 48 2.60 -12.05 8.53
C ARG A 48 2.80 -11.04 9.65
N LEU A 49 2.24 -9.84 9.53
CA LEU A 49 2.39 -8.78 10.51
C LEU A 49 1.34 -8.93 11.60
N ALA A 50 1.77 -8.83 12.86
CA ALA A 50 0.84 -8.67 13.97
C ALA A 50 0.28 -7.24 13.96
N VAL A 51 -1.05 -7.14 13.92
CA VAL A 51 -1.79 -5.88 14.01
C VAL A 51 -2.48 -5.78 15.38
N PRO A 52 -2.68 -4.56 15.90
CA PRO A 52 -3.46 -4.37 17.13
C PRO A 52 -4.96 -4.46 16.86
N ASP A 53 -5.78 -4.28 17.90
CA ASP A 53 -7.25 -4.29 17.77
C ASP A 53 -7.77 -3.07 17.00
N ARG A 54 -7.16 -1.88 17.18
CA ARG A 54 -7.52 -0.65 16.45
C ARG A 54 -6.32 -0.08 15.70
N LEU A 55 -6.38 -0.08 14.38
CA LEU A 55 -5.28 0.34 13.51
C LEU A 55 -5.69 1.48 12.57
N LEU A 56 -4.94 2.58 12.61
CA LEU A 56 -5.02 3.63 11.60
C LEU A 56 -3.95 3.41 10.52
N LEU A 57 -4.39 3.39 9.27
CA LEU A 57 -3.55 3.44 8.07
C LEU A 57 -3.66 4.86 7.48
N THR A 58 -2.55 5.57 7.32
CA THR A 58 -2.60 6.97 6.86
C THR A 58 -1.51 7.32 5.85
N GLU A 59 -1.86 8.07 4.81
CA GLU A 59 -0.88 8.67 3.88
C GLU A 59 -0.21 9.93 4.46
N SER A 60 -0.70 10.45 5.58
CA SER A 60 -0.15 11.61 6.26
C SER A 60 0.66 11.23 7.50
N ASN A 61 1.10 12.23 8.27
CA ASN A 61 1.70 11.96 9.58
C ASN A 61 0.63 11.47 10.56
N ALA A 62 1.06 10.69 11.55
CA ALA A 62 0.17 10.27 12.62
C ALA A 62 -0.47 11.50 13.28
N PRO A 63 -1.79 11.51 13.52
CA PRO A 63 -2.46 12.60 14.20
C PRO A 63 -1.88 12.80 15.59
N SER A 64 -1.86 14.04 16.09
CA SER A 64 -1.28 14.37 17.40
C SER A 64 -2.06 13.77 18.58
N THR A 65 -3.33 13.46 18.37
CA THR A 65 -4.21 12.84 19.38
C THR A 65 -5.13 11.87 18.66
N HIS A 66 -5.15 10.63 19.11
CA HIS A 66 -5.98 9.57 18.56
C HIS A 66 -6.19 8.44 19.56
N ASP A 67 -7.24 7.65 19.35
CA ASP A 67 -7.58 6.49 20.18
C ASP A 67 -7.19 5.14 19.53
N TYR A 68 -6.40 5.17 18.45
CA TYR A 68 -5.84 3.98 17.82
C TYR A 68 -4.66 3.42 18.63
N ASP A 69 -4.53 2.10 18.65
CA ASP A 69 -3.44 1.40 19.32
C ASP A 69 -2.13 1.48 18.52
N ALA A 70 -2.24 1.56 17.19
CA ALA A 70 -1.11 1.86 16.32
C ALA A 70 -1.54 2.71 15.12
N VAL A 71 -0.55 3.43 14.57
CA VAL A 71 -0.67 4.18 13.33
C VAL A 71 0.41 3.74 12.37
N TRP A 72 0.00 3.26 11.21
CA TRP A 72 0.88 2.82 10.12
C TRP A 72 0.78 3.80 8.97
N ARG A 73 1.88 3.94 8.24
CA ARG A 73 1.88 4.74 7.02
C ARG A 73 1.37 3.89 5.86
N VAL A 74 0.71 4.54 4.92
CA VAL A 74 0.40 4.00 3.60
C VAL A 74 1.31 4.69 2.60
N LYS A 75 2.00 3.90 1.77
CA LYS A 75 2.83 4.42 0.68
C LYS A 75 2.47 3.74 -0.62
N PRO A 76 1.71 4.38 -1.51
CA PRO A 76 1.47 3.83 -2.84
C PRO A 76 2.77 3.64 -3.62
N PRO A 77 2.92 2.54 -4.40
CA PRO A 77 1.94 1.48 -4.64
C PRO A 77 1.91 0.36 -3.57
N PHE A 78 2.79 0.39 -2.57
CA PHE A 78 3.01 -0.73 -1.63
C PHE A 78 1.91 -0.92 -0.59
N GLY A 79 1.05 0.07 -0.36
CA GLY A 79 0.03 -0.01 0.69
C GLY A 79 0.61 0.21 2.10
N PRO A 80 0.02 -0.40 3.14
CA PRO A 80 0.35 -0.09 4.53
C PRO A 80 1.67 -0.71 5.00
N PHE A 81 2.31 -0.09 6.00
CA PHE A 81 3.46 -0.66 6.70
C PHE A 81 3.69 -0.02 8.08
N PRO A 82 4.19 -0.79 9.06
CA PRO A 82 4.60 -0.25 10.35
C PRO A 82 5.83 0.66 10.20
N ARG A 83 5.92 1.68 11.05
CA ARG A 83 7.03 2.66 11.05
C ARG A 83 8.41 2.01 11.05
N ALA A 84 8.57 0.87 11.72
CA ALA A 84 9.84 0.13 11.80
C ALA A 84 10.38 -0.31 10.43
N LEU A 85 9.52 -0.45 9.41
CA LEU A 85 9.91 -0.84 8.05
C LEU A 85 10.14 0.34 7.11
N SER A 86 9.95 1.58 7.55
CA SER A 86 10.03 2.78 6.69
C SER A 86 11.37 2.96 5.96
N GLU A 87 12.47 2.46 6.55
CA GLU A 87 13.82 2.53 6.00
C GLU A 87 14.26 1.22 5.31
N THR A 88 13.33 0.27 5.13
CA THR A 88 13.61 -1.04 4.51
C THR A 88 13.14 -1.06 3.06
N TYR A 89 13.93 -1.67 2.17
CA TYR A 89 13.50 -1.92 0.79
C TYR A 89 12.22 -2.79 0.74
N PRO A 90 11.22 -2.48 -0.12
CA PRO A 90 11.18 -1.41 -1.12
C PRO A 90 10.57 -0.08 -0.62
N LEU A 91 10.28 0.07 0.67
CA LEU A 91 9.57 1.23 1.23
C LEU A 91 10.39 2.53 1.21
N THR A 92 11.69 2.44 0.90
CA THR A 92 12.57 3.58 0.56
C THR A 92 12.41 4.08 -0.88
N ALA A 93 11.41 3.58 -1.63
CA ALA A 93 11.16 3.95 -3.01
C ALA A 93 11.05 5.46 -3.26
N GLU A 94 11.49 5.90 -4.43
CA GLU A 94 11.25 7.22 -4.97
C GLU A 94 9.90 7.24 -5.72
N THR A 95 8.97 8.05 -5.22
CA THR A 95 7.60 8.19 -5.74
C THR A 95 7.32 9.66 -6.08
N PRO A 96 6.60 9.96 -7.17
CA PRO A 96 6.21 11.32 -7.48
C PRO A 96 5.22 11.87 -6.44
N ASP A 97 5.21 13.19 -6.22
CA ASP A 97 4.21 13.85 -5.37
C ASP A 97 2.77 13.66 -5.88
N ARG A 98 2.62 13.52 -7.21
CA ARG A 98 1.35 13.25 -7.88
C ARG A 98 1.34 11.81 -8.37
N LEU A 99 0.74 10.95 -7.57
CA LEU A 99 0.53 9.55 -7.91
C LEU A 99 -0.64 9.40 -8.88
N ASP A 100 -0.58 8.35 -9.69
CA ASP A 100 -1.67 7.94 -10.57
C ASP A 100 -2.62 6.96 -9.88
N ASP A 101 -3.72 6.65 -10.55
CA ASP A 101 -4.74 5.75 -10.04
C ASP A 101 -4.20 4.31 -9.86
N ALA A 102 -3.19 3.86 -10.61
CA ALA A 102 -2.61 2.51 -10.42
C ALA A 102 -1.99 2.38 -9.04
N ALA A 103 -1.19 3.39 -8.66
CA ALA A 103 -0.50 3.35 -7.38
C ALA A 103 -1.51 3.27 -6.24
N GLN A 104 -2.60 4.05 -6.33
CA GLN A 104 -3.67 4.06 -5.34
C GLN A 104 -4.42 2.72 -5.30
N VAL A 105 -4.75 2.15 -6.46
CA VAL A 105 -5.42 0.84 -6.55
C VAL A 105 -4.54 -0.26 -5.96
N ALA A 106 -3.25 -0.31 -6.30
CA ALA A 106 -2.33 -1.28 -5.72
C ALA A 106 -2.19 -1.09 -4.20
N ALA A 107 -2.11 0.15 -3.72
CA ALA A 107 -2.08 0.42 -2.29
C ALA A 107 -3.36 -0.07 -1.59
N ALA A 108 -4.52 0.11 -2.22
CA ALA A 108 -5.81 -0.38 -1.73
C ALA A 108 -5.85 -1.91 -1.66
N GLU A 109 -5.30 -2.61 -2.66
CA GLU A 109 -5.14 -4.07 -2.63
C GLU A 109 -4.25 -4.51 -1.44
N GLY A 110 -3.21 -3.75 -1.13
CA GLY A 110 -2.40 -3.97 0.09
C GLY A 110 -3.20 -3.77 1.38
N VAL A 111 -4.09 -2.77 1.43
CA VAL A 111 -5.01 -2.58 2.56
C VAL A 111 -5.97 -3.77 2.69
N ALA A 112 -6.56 -4.21 1.57
CA ALA A 112 -7.45 -5.36 1.53
C ALA A 112 -6.74 -6.63 2.03
N ALA A 113 -5.52 -6.90 1.56
CA ALA A 113 -4.73 -8.04 2.01
C ALA A 113 -4.43 -8.01 3.52
N LEU A 114 -4.22 -6.81 4.10
CA LEU A 114 -4.04 -6.66 5.55
C LEU A 114 -5.33 -6.93 6.32
N ALA A 115 -6.47 -6.41 5.83
CA ALA A 115 -7.79 -6.60 6.44
C ALA A 115 -8.22 -8.07 6.38
N ASP A 116 -8.11 -8.70 5.22
CA ASP A 116 -8.45 -10.11 5.01
C ASP A 116 -7.65 -11.04 5.93
N ALA A 117 -6.37 -10.71 6.18
CA ALA A 117 -5.52 -11.48 7.09
C ALA A 117 -5.84 -11.24 8.57
N ASN A 118 -6.54 -10.16 8.91
CA ASN A 118 -6.80 -9.74 10.29
C ASN A 118 -8.25 -9.23 10.47
N PRO A 119 -9.25 -10.12 10.31
CA PRO A 119 -10.68 -9.73 10.29
C PRO A 119 -11.21 -9.19 11.62
N GLU A 120 -10.49 -9.40 12.72
CA GLU A 120 -10.87 -8.92 14.05
C GLU A 120 -10.35 -7.51 14.35
N THR A 121 -9.46 -6.97 13.51
CA THR A 121 -8.90 -5.64 13.68
C THR A 121 -9.81 -4.59 13.05
N ALA A 122 -10.19 -3.59 13.84
CA ALA A 122 -10.84 -2.39 13.33
C ALA A 122 -9.82 -1.50 12.62
N ILE A 123 -9.91 -1.44 11.29
CA ILE A 123 -9.00 -0.66 10.44
C ILE A 123 -9.70 0.61 9.96
N THR A 124 -9.00 1.75 10.08
CA THR A 124 -9.37 3.00 9.42
C THR A 124 -8.30 3.39 8.41
N LEU A 125 -8.69 3.74 7.19
CA LEU A 125 -7.84 4.23 6.12
C LEU A 125 -8.05 5.74 5.89
N GLY A 126 -7.08 6.54 6.34
CA GLY A 126 -6.93 7.95 6.01
C GLY A 126 -6.19 8.14 4.68
N HIS A 127 -6.92 8.44 3.62
CA HIS A 127 -6.37 8.58 2.26
C HIS A 127 -6.40 10.05 1.76
N ASP A 128 -5.47 10.42 0.88
CA ASP A 128 -5.37 11.76 0.28
C ASP A 128 -6.13 11.84 -1.07
N GLY A 129 -7.46 11.70 -1.01
CA GLY A 129 -8.31 11.81 -2.19
C GLY A 129 -8.06 10.76 -3.27
N TRP A 130 -8.06 9.48 -2.86
CA TRP A 130 -7.96 8.33 -3.77
C TRP A 130 -9.08 8.29 -4.80
N CYS A 131 -8.77 7.69 -5.94
CA CYS A 131 -9.72 7.48 -7.02
C CYS A 131 -10.82 6.49 -6.59
N ALA A 132 -11.97 6.56 -7.27
CA ALA A 132 -13.11 5.70 -6.96
C ALA A 132 -12.83 4.20 -7.21
N GLU A 133 -11.85 3.86 -8.03
CA GLU A 133 -11.44 2.48 -8.22
C GLU A 133 -10.68 1.94 -7.01
N ALA A 134 -9.70 2.69 -6.49
CA ALA A 134 -8.98 2.32 -5.29
C ALA A 134 -9.93 2.14 -4.09
N LEU A 135 -10.87 3.07 -3.90
CA LEU A 135 -11.86 2.96 -2.81
C LEU A 135 -12.80 1.76 -2.96
N ARG A 136 -13.09 1.30 -4.18
CA ARG A 136 -13.89 0.07 -4.39
C ARG A 136 -13.11 -1.21 -4.10
N SER A 137 -11.78 -1.16 -4.14
CA SER A 137 -10.91 -2.29 -3.77
C SER A 137 -10.72 -2.41 -2.25
N VAL A 138 -11.06 -1.37 -1.49
CA VAL A 138 -11.03 -1.41 -0.02
C VAL A 138 -12.28 -2.17 0.48
N PRO A 139 -12.13 -3.16 1.36
CA PRO A 139 -13.24 -3.89 1.96
C PRO A 139 -14.23 -3.00 2.72
N ASP A 140 -15.51 -3.37 2.75
CA ASP A 140 -16.59 -2.59 3.38
C ASP A 140 -16.45 -2.46 4.91
N ASP A 141 -15.69 -3.33 5.56
CA ASP A 141 -15.39 -3.33 6.99
C ASP A 141 -14.20 -2.41 7.36
N VAL A 142 -13.50 -1.86 6.37
CA VAL A 142 -12.47 -0.84 6.57
C VAL A 142 -13.11 0.54 6.46
N ASP A 143 -13.08 1.30 7.56
CA ASP A 143 -13.52 2.70 7.56
C ASP A 143 -12.60 3.54 6.67
N THR A 144 -13.16 4.45 5.86
CA THR A 144 -12.38 5.33 4.98
C THR A 144 -12.59 6.80 5.30
N GLU A 145 -11.49 7.55 5.29
CA GLU A 145 -11.45 8.94 5.68
C GLU A 145 -10.63 9.75 4.66
N ASN A 146 -11.26 10.76 4.05
CA ASN A 146 -10.55 11.64 3.12
C ASN A 146 -9.85 12.78 3.87
N LEU A 147 -8.52 12.71 3.91
CA LEU A 147 -7.66 13.65 4.62
C LEU A 147 -7.76 15.08 4.07
N ARG A 148 -8.09 15.25 2.78
CA ARG A 148 -8.29 16.57 2.17
C ARG A 148 -9.48 17.31 2.75
N THR A 149 -10.44 16.57 3.33
CA THR A 149 -11.65 17.14 3.93
C THR A 149 -11.59 17.22 5.45
N LEU A 150 -10.77 16.38 6.09
CA LEU A 150 -10.60 16.35 7.55
C LEU A 150 -9.66 17.43 8.09
N GLY A 151 -8.70 17.89 7.28
CA GLY A 151 -7.76 18.95 7.66
C GLY A 151 -8.30 20.38 7.53
N ARG A 152 -9.63 20.59 7.52
CA ARG A 152 -10.28 21.91 7.44
C ARG A 152 -11.04 22.26 8.71
#